data_AF-A0A3A1P2I2-F1
#
_entry.id   AF-A0A3A1P2I2-F1
#
_cell.length_a   1.000
_cell.length_b   1.000
_cell.length_c   1.000
_cell.angle_alpha   90.00
_cell.angle_beta   90.00
_cell.angle_gamma   90.00
#
_symmetry.space_group_name_H-M   'P 1'
#
loop_
_entity.id
_entity.type
_entity.pdbx_description
1 polymer ?
#
loop_
_entity_poly.entity_id
_entity_poly.type
_entity_poly.pdbx_seq_one_letter_code
_entity_poly.pdbx_strand_id
1 'polypeptide(L)'
;MTDAEMVQVEMGHDADAEHHAGDDHHDTGMLDHHDGEVAPAVAPAEASLTPEQAMAAAIAENRATSVIDVLGRLHPVAAHFPIALLLAAAIAELMLLVRPSIGLEVTSRFLVAGGAAGAVVAALLGWTAGGWRLSDRSETLGLHRWNGTAIAALALLATWLAFRSERRKALRVVLLVLAVAIVAQGYLGGEMVFGPNHLGLR
;
A
#
# COMPACT_ATOMS: atom_id res chain seq x y z
N MET A 1 10.57 -39.83 6.91
CA MET A 1 10.00 -39.12 8.07
C MET A 1 8.72 -39.86 8.42
N THR A 2 8.73 -40.51 9.57
CA THR A 2 7.73 -41.50 9.99
C THR A 2 7.05 -41.00 11.26
N ASP A 3 5.77 -41.33 11.42
CA ASP A 3 4.83 -40.85 12.45
C ASP A 3 5.33 -40.91 13.91
N ALA A 4 6.42 -41.63 14.17
CA ALA A 4 7.08 -41.70 15.48
C ALA A 4 7.80 -40.40 15.92
N GLU A 5 8.21 -39.51 14.98
CA GLU A 5 8.84 -38.23 15.34
C GLU A 5 7.83 -37.14 15.75
N MET A 6 6.56 -37.27 15.35
CA MET A 6 5.51 -36.29 15.67
C MET A 6 4.95 -36.44 17.09
N VAL A 7 5.01 -37.65 17.67
CA VAL A 7 4.49 -37.93 19.02
C VAL A 7 5.44 -37.44 20.13
N GLN A 8 6.73 -37.25 19.86
CA GLN A 8 7.69 -36.76 20.86
C GLN A 8 7.64 -35.25 21.10
N VAL A 9 7.06 -34.45 20.21
CA VAL A 9 6.99 -32.99 20.37
C VAL A 9 5.74 -32.57 21.14
N GLU A 10 4.66 -33.35 21.07
CA GLU A 10 3.38 -33.02 21.72
C GLU A 10 3.36 -33.37 23.23
N MET A 11 4.25 -34.24 23.70
CA MET A 11 4.30 -34.69 25.10
C MET A 11 5.22 -33.85 26.01
N GLY A 12 5.81 -32.77 25.50
CA GLY A 12 6.78 -31.94 26.23
C GLY A 12 6.18 -30.74 26.99
N HIS A 13 4.85 -30.58 27.03
CA HIS A 13 4.22 -29.35 27.53
C HIS A 13 3.55 -29.42 28.91
N ASP A 14 3.49 -30.58 29.59
CA ASP A 14 2.59 -30.74 30.76
C ASP A 14 3.22 -31.50 31.95
N ALA A 15 4.45 -31.18 32.35
CA ALA A 15 5.00 -31.75 33.59
C ALA A 15 5.98 -30.80 34.25
N ASP A 16 5.47 -29.88 35.08
CA ASP A 16 6.16 -29.34 36.26
C ASP A 16 5.15 -28.63 37.17
N ALA A 17 4.30 -29.43 37.84
CA ALA A 17 3.44 -29.00 38.94
C ALA A 17 3.50 -30.02 40.08
N GLU A 18 4.04 -29.54 41.21
CA GLU A 18 3.78 -29.91 42.61
C GLU A 18 4.08 -31.34 43.15
N HIS A 19 4.93 -31.39 44.19
CA HIS A 19 4.67 -31.90 45.56
C HIS A 19 5.88 -32.64 46.15
N HIS A 20 6.44 -32.11 47.25
CA HIS A 20 6.93 -32.94 48.36
C HIS A 20 6.94 -32.13 49.67
N ALA A 21 6.00 -32.46 50.56
CA ALA A 21 6.14 -32.37 52.02
C ALA A 21 7.20 -33.41 52.45
N GLY A 22 7.95 -33.31 53.55
CA GLY A 22 7.87 -32.58 54.80
C GLY A 22 8.72 -33.42 55.78
N ASP A 23 9.54 -32.81 56.63
CA ASP A 23 10.11 -33.49 57.80
C ASP A 23 10.54 -32.46 58.85
N ASP A 24 10.07 -32.71 60.07
CA ASP A 24 10.17 -31.87 61.26
C ASP A 24 11.55 -31.99 61.93
N HIS A 25 12.04 -30.91 62.56
CA HIS A 25 12.74 -30.98 63.86
C HIS A 25 12.91 -29.60 64.52
N HIS A 26 12.31 -29.48 65.70
CA HIS A 26 12.53 -28.57 66.84
C HIS A 26 13.74 -27.61 66.84
N ASP A 27 13.49 -26.32 67.11
CA ASP A 27 14.08 -25.63 68.26
C ASP A 27 13.24 -24.41 68.70
N THR A 28 13.23 -24.19 70.01
CA THR A 28 12.43 -23.23 70.78
C THR A 28 13.08 -21.85 70.86
N GLY A 29 12.30 -20.77 70.83
CA GLY A 29 12.70 -19.53 71.49
C GLY A 29 12.19 -18.22 70.90
N MET A 30 11.34 -17.55 71.69
CA MET A 30 11.30 -16.10 71.88
C MET A 30 10.45 -15.23 70.91
N LEU A 31 9.21 -15.01 71.37
CA LEU A 31 8.45 -13.75 71.40
C LEU A 31 9.11 -12.52 70.76
N ASP A 32 8.46 -11.95 69.74
CA ASP A 32 8.27 -10.49 69.70
C ASP A 32 6.94 -10.13 68.99
N HIS A 33 6.24 -9.17 69.58
CA HIS A 33 5.00 -8.58 69.09
C HIS A 33 5.34 -7.53 68.03
N HIS A 34 4.69 -7.55 66.86
CA HIS A 34 4.48 -6.30 66.13
C HIS A 34 3.18 -6.28 65.35
N ASP A 35 2.43 -5.23 65.62
CA ASP A 35 1.12 -4.89 65.14
C ASP A 35 1.14 -4.53 63.65
N GLY A 36 -0.02 -4.69 63.00
CA GLY A 36 -0.16 -4.52 61.56
C GLY A 36 0.09 -3.11 61.06
N GLU A 37 0.72 -3.03 59.90
CA GLU A 37 0.58 -1.90 58.98
C GLU A 37 0.59 -2.44 57.54
N VAL A 38 -0.59 -2.50 56.92
CA VAL A 38 -0.74 -2.77 55.48
C VAL A 38 -0.21 -1.54 54.76
N ALA A 39 1.04 -1.61 54.29
CA ALA A 39 1.62 -0.58 53.45
C ALA A 39 0.74 -0.38 52.19
N PRO A 40 0.44 0.87 51.80
CA PRO A 40 -0.38 1.12 50.63
C PRO A 40 0.34 0.60 49.38
N ALA A 41 -0.38 -0.20 48.58
CA ALA A 41 0.04 -0.59 47.25
C ALA A 41 0.42 0.67 46.47
N VAL A 42 1.70 0.77 46.10
CA VAL A 42 2.19 1.77 45.17
C VAL A 42 1.47 1.50 43.85
N ALA A 43 0.47 2.32 43.52
CA ALA A 43 -0.10 2.35 42.19
C ALA A 43 1.04 2.50 41.19
N PRO A 44 1.09 1.72 40.09
CA PRO A 44 2.15 1.88 39.11
C PRO A 44 2.10 3.34 38.65
N ALA A 45 3.23 4.03 38.82
CA ALA A 45 3.37 5.39 38.33
C ALA A 45 3.05 5.35 36.83
N GLU A 46 1.90 5.90 36.44
CA GLU A 46 1.68 6.25 35.05
C GLU A 46 2.84 7.16 34.68
N ALA A 47 3.77 6.65 33.89
CA ALA A 47 4.94 7.39 33.49
C ALA A 47 4.46 8.62 32.71
N SER A 48 4.38 9.76 33.41
CA SER A 48 4.02 11.02 32.80
C SER A 48 5.09 11.33 31.75
N LEU A 49 4.68 11.27 30.48
CA LEU A 49 5.57 11.58 29.37
C LEU A 49 6.18 12.96 29.64
N THR A 50 7.51 13.06 29.49
CA THR A 50 8.16 14.38 29.51
C THR A 50 7.53 15.27 28.44
N PRO A 51 7.54 16.61 28.58
CA PRO A 51 7.01 17.51 27.55
C PRO A 51 7.59 17.24 26.15
N GLU A 52 8.84 16.79 26.08
CA GLU A 52 9.50 16.36 24.84
C GLU A 52 8.91 15.06 24.28
N GLN A 53 8.70 14.04 25.11
CA GLN A 53 8.04 12.78 24.69
C GLN A 53 6.57 12.99 24.32
N ALA A 54 5.85 13.85 25.03
CA ALA A 54 4.46 14.21 24.71
C ALA A 54 4.37 14.98 23.39
N MET A 55 5.28 15.93 23.16
CA MET A 55 5.39 16.63 21.87
C MET A 55 5.74 15.67 20.74
N ALA A 56 6.70 14.75 20.95
CA ALA A 56 7.09 13.75 19.97
C ALA A 56 5.93 12.79 19.64
N ALA A 57 5.17 12.36 20.64
CA ALA A 57 3.97 11.54 20.45
C ALA A 57 2.87 12.30 19.69
N ALA A 58 2.60 13.56 20.04
CA ALA A 58 1.62 14.39 19.34
C ALA A 58 2.03 14.68 17.89
N ILE A 59 3.33 14.86 17.61
CA ILE A 59 3.85 14.98 16.24
C ILE A 59 3.71 13.65 15.48
N ALA A 60 3.95 12.52 16.13
CA ALA A 60 3.79 11.20 15.53
C ALA A 60 2.32 10.90 15.21
N GLU A 61 1.39 11.25 16.11
CA GLU A 61 -0.05 11.15 15.92
C GLU A 61 -0.55 12.08 14.80
N ASN A 62 -0.12 13.35 14.79
CA ASN A 62 -0.44 14.28 13.71
C ASN A 62 0.11 13.81 12.35
N ARG A 63 1.30 13.20 12.32
CA ARG A 63 1.86 12.61 11.11
C ARG A 63 1.04 11.40 10.66
N ALA A 64 0.64 10.53 11.59
CA ALA A 64 -0.23 9.39 11.30
C ALA A 64 -1.61 9.81 10.76
N THR A 65 -2.05 11.04 11.06
CA THR A 65 -3.38 11.56 10.72
C THR A 65 -3.34 12.69 9.67
N SER A 66 -2.17 12.98 9.09
CA SER A 66 -2.04 14.03 8.09
C SER A 66 -2.86 13.69 6.84
N VAL A 67 -3.73 14.61 6.42
CA VAL A 67 -4.55 14.47 5.21
C VAL A 67 -3.69 14.16 3.98
N ILE A 68 -2.48 14.73 3.90
CA ILE A 68 -1.55 14.52 2.78
C ILE A 68 -1.05 13.07 2.75
N ASP A 69 -0.75 12.48 3.91
CA ASP A 69 -0.32 11.09 4.02
C ASP A 69 -1.44 10.12 3.62
N VAL A 70 -2.67 10.41 4.06
CA VAL A 70 -3.86 9.63 3.68
C VAL A 70 -4.08 9.68 2.17
N LEU A 71 -4.00 10.87 1.56
CA LEU A 71 -4.12 11.03 0.11
C LEU A 71 -3.03 10.25 -0.65
N GLY A 72 -1.78 10.31 -0.19
CA GLY A 72 -0.70 9.52 -0.78
C GLY A 72 -0.98 8.01 -0.75
N ARG A 73 -1.50 7.49 0.36
CA ARG A 73 -1.86 6.05 0.50
C ARG A 73 -3.00 5.61 -0.42
N LEU A 74 -3.83 6.54 -0.91
CA LEU A 74 -4.89 6.22 -1.86
C LEU A 74 -4.39 6.04 -3.31
N HIS A 75 -3.15 6.44 -3.62
CA HIS A 75 -2.60 6.36 -4.98
C HIS A 75 -2.73 4.96 -5.61
N PRO A 76 -2.33 3.84 -4.95
CA PRO A 76 -2.43 2.52 -5.56
C PRO A 76 -3.87 2.15 -5.92
N VAL A 77 -4.84 2.48 -5.06
CA VAL A 77 -6.27 2.22 -5.33
C VAL A 77 -6.75 3.06 -6.51
N ALA A 78 -6.45 4.36 -6.49
CA ALA A 78 -6.85 5.30 -7.53
C ALA A 78 -6.26 4.96 -8.92
N ALA A 79 -5.08 4.32 -8.96
CA ALA A 79 -4.42 3.93 -10.20
C ALA A 79 -5.14 2.81 -10.96
N HIS A 80 -5.92 1.94 -10.31
CA HIS A 80 -6.59 0.81 -10.98
C HIS A 80 -7.67 1.27 -11.96
N PHE A 81 -8.41 2.31 -11.59
CA PHE A 81 -9.52 2.82 -12.40
C PHE A 81 -9.08 3.33 -13.78
N PRO A 82 -8.11 4.26 -13.92
CA PRO A 82 -7.66 4.71 -15.23
C PRO A 82 -6.99 3.61 -16.05
N ILE A 83 -6.29 2.67 -15.41
CA ILE A 83 -5.70 1.51 -16.10
C ILE A 83 -6.79 0.73 -16.83
N ALA A 84 -7.85 0.34 -16.12
CA ALA A 84 -8.94 -0.44 -16.70
C ALA A 84 -9.65 0.32 -17.83
N LEU A 85 -9.99 1.60 -17.61
CA LEU A 85 -10.73 2.38 -18.60
C LEU A 85 -9.94 2.68 -19.87
N LEU A 86 -8.66 3.04 -19.76
CA LEU A 86 -7.83 3.35 -20.92
C LEU A 86 -7.51 2.10 -21.75
N LEU A 87 -7.30 0.95 -21.10
CA LEU A 87 -7.14 -0.33 -21.81
C LEU A 87 -8.45 -0.78 -22.48
N ALA A 88 -9.58 -0.62 -21.79
CA ALA A 88 -10.90 -0.89 -22.39
C ALA A 88 -11.18 0.03 -23.58
N ALA A 89 -10.78 1.31 -23.52
CA ALA A 89 -10.90 2.24 -24.63
C ALA A 89 -10.06 1.80 -25.84
N ALA A 90 -8.81 1.35 -25.60
CA ALA A 90 -7.95 0.83 -26.66
C ALA A 90 -8.58 -0.40 -27.35
N ILE A 91 -9.16 -1.32 -26.57
CA ILE A 91 -9.89 -2.48 -27.09
C ILE A 91 -11.11 -2.05 -27.89
N ALA A 92 -11.93 -1.11 -27.37
CA ALA A 92 -13.11 -0.61 -28.06
C ALA A 92 -12.76 0.04 -29.41
N GLU A 93 -11.69 0.83 -29.49
CA GLU A 93 -11.22 1.42 -30.75
C GLU A 93 -10.64 0.38 -31.72
N LEU A 94 -9.99 -0.69 -31.21
CA LEU A 94 -9.56 -1.81 -32.04
C LEU A 94 -10.77 -2.56 -32.63
N MET A 95 -11.81 -2.80 -31.85
CA MET A 95 -13.04 -3.42 -32.33
C MET A 95 -13.72 -2.54 -33.40
N LEU A 96 -13.73 -1.21 -33.22
CA LEU A 96 -14.25 -0.26 -34.21
C LEU A 96 -13.39 -0.18 -35.47
N LEU A 97 -12.10 -0.47 -35.39
CA LEU A 97 -11.22 -0.59 -36.55
C LEU A 97 -11.55 -1.84 -37.37
N VAL A 98 -11.78 -2.98 -36.71
CA VAL A 98 -12.10 -4.26 -37.37
C VAL A 98 -13.55 -4.29 -37.86
N ARG A 99 -14.48 -3.76 -37.08
CA ARG A 99 -15.92 -3.81 -37.37
C ARG A 99 -16.60 -2.47 -37.05
N PRO A 100 -16.55 -1.48 -37.95
CA PRO A 100 -17.07 -0.14 -37.70
C PRO A 100 -18.56 -0.08 -37.34
N SER A 101 -19.35 -1.07 -37.77
CA SER A 101 -20.81 -1.10 -37.58
C SER A 101 -21.27 -1.40 -36.14
N ILE A 102 -20.38 -1.70 -35.20
CA ILE A 102 -20.72 -2.08 -33.81
C ILE A 102 -21.14 -0.89 -32.92
N GLY A 103 -20.95 0.35 -33.36
CA GLY A 103 -21.48 1.53 -32.68
C GLY A 103 -20.83 1.90 -31.33
N LEU A 104 -19.62 1.42 -31.02
CA LEU A 104 -18.91 1.69 -29.77
C LEU A 104 -18.27 3.09 -29.64
N GLU A 105 -18.62 4.04 -30.50
CA GLU A 105 -17.98 5.38 -30.56
C GLU A 105 -18.24 6.21 -29.31
N VAL A 106 -19.49 6.22 -28.83
CA VAL A 106 -19.88 6.92 -27.61
C VAL A 106 -19.23 6.26 -26.39
N THR A 107 -19.24 4.92 -26.33
CA THR A 107 -18.56 4.15 -25.28
C THR A 107 -17.08 4.46 -25.23
N SER A 108 -16.39 4.45 -26.38
CA SER A 108 -14.97 4.82 -26.50
C SER A 108 -14.70 6.20 -25.90
N ARG A 109 -15.51 7.21 -26.24
CA ARG A 109 -15.37 8.57 -25.68
C ARG A 109 -15.50 8.60 -24.15
N PHE A 110 -16.51 7.91 -23.59
CA PHE A 110 -16.70 7.84 -22.14
C PHE A 110 -15.53 7.12 -21.44
N LEU A 111 -15.06 6.01 -21.99
CA LEU A 111 -13.92 5.26 -21.45
C LEU A 111 -12.65 6.12 -21.44
N VAL A 112 -12.35 6.81 -22.54
CA VAL A 112 -11.17 7.69 -22.63
C VAL A 112 -11.29 8.88 -21.66
N ALA A 113 -12.44 9.55 -21.61
CA ALA A 113 -12.64 10.71 -20.73
C ALA A 113 -12.58 10.33 -19.25
N GLY A 114 -13.25 9.23 -18.86
CA GLY A 114 -13.19 8.70 -17.49
C GLY A 114 -11.80 8.22 -17.12
N GLY A 115 -11.11 7.55 -18.05
CA GLY A 115 -9.73 7.12 -17.88
C GLY A 115 -8.76 8.28 -17.71
N ALA A 116 -8.94 9.36 -18.46
CA ALA A 116 -8.12 10.57 -18.33
C ALA A 116 -8.35 11.28 -16.99
N ALA A 117 -9.61 11.44 -16.56
CA ALA A 117 -9.93 12.00 -15.25
C ALA A 117 -9.31 11.18 -14.12
N GLY A 118 -9.45 9.85 -14.17
CA GLY A 118 -8.83 8.94 -13.21
C GLY A 118 -7.30 9.02 -13.22
N ALA A 119 -6.68 9.16 -14.40
CA ALA A 119 -5.22 9.22 -14.53
C ALA A 119 -4.65 10.50 -13.91
N VAL A 120 -5.36 11.64 -14.06
CA VAL A 120 -5.00 12.90 -13.40
C VAL A 120 -5.07 12.75 -11.88
N VAL A 121 -6.17 12.18 -11.36
CA VAL A 121 -6.30 11.93 -9.92
C VAL A 121 -5.19 11.01 -9.41
N ALA A 122 -4.95 9.88 -10.08
CA ALA A 122 -3.89 8.95 -9.71
C ALA A 122 -2.51 9.60 -9.74
N ALA A 123 -2.21 10.42 -10.76
CA ALA A 123 -0.95 11.15 -10.84
C ALA A 123 -0.78 12.13 -9.68
N LEU A 124 -1.81 12.94 -9.36
CA LEU A 124 -1.77 13.88 -8.24
C LEU A 124 -1.52 13.15 -6.91
N LEU A 125 -2.22 12.05 -6.66
CA LEU A 125 -2.01 11.23 -5.46
C LEU A 125 -0.61 10.57 -5.45
N GLY A 126 -0.07 10.23 -6.63
CA GLY A 126 1.28 9.69 -6.78
C GLY A 126 2.35 10.74 -6.44
N TRP A 127 2.14 11.98 -6.85
CA TRP A 127 3.01 13.11 -6.48
C TRP A 127 2.95 13.43 -4.99
N THR A 128 1.78 13.29 -4.35
CA THR A 128 1.70 13.40 -2.88
C THR A 128 2.38 12.23 -2.18
N ALA A 129 2.27 11.00 -2.70
CA ALA A 129 2.91 9.81 -2.14
C ALA A 129 4.44 9.81 -2.27
N GLY A 130 4.97 10.24 -3.43
CA GLY A 130 6.41 10.28 -3.72
C GLY A 130 7.12 11.56 -3.26
N GLY A 131 6.35 12.53 -2.79
CA GLY A 131 6.80 13.89 -2.47
C GLY A 131 6.98 14.78 -3.71
N TRP A 132 6.77 16.09 -3.53
CA TRP A 132 6.88 17.09 -4.58
C TRP A 132 8.33 17.45 -4.90
N ARG A 133 9.02 16.56 -5.60
CA ARG A 133 10.41 16.73 -6.06
C ARG A 133 10.56 16.30 -7.51
N LEU A 134 11.39 17.02 -8.27
CA LEU A 134 11.56 16.74 -9.70
C LEU A 134 12.53 15.58 -9.99
N SER A 135 13.41 15.27 -9.03
CA SER A 135 14.38 14.18 -9.12
C SER A 135 14.26 13.22 -7.93
N ASP A 136 14.49 11.93 -8.18
CA ASP A 136 14.58 10.90 -7.15
C ASP A 136 15.98 10.30 -7.11
N ARG A 137 16.32 9.73 -5.95
CA ARG A 137 17.52 8.89 -5.80
C ARG A 137 17.34 7.52 -6.44
N SER A 138 16.11 7.00 -6.44
CA SER A 138 15.76 5.75 -7.11
C SER A 138 15.40 6.05 -8.56
N GLU A 139 16.14 5.46 -9.50
CA GLU A 139 15.84 5.57 -10.93
C GLU A 139 14.47 4.99 -11.25
N THR A 140 14.13 3.81 -10.70
CA THR A 140 12.82 3.17 -10.87
C THR A 140 11.67 4.09 -10.43
N LEU A 141 11.81 4.76 -9.28
CA LEU A 141 10.80 5.71 -8.81
C LEU A 141 10.68 6.92 -9.73
N GLY A 142 11.81 7.46 -10.20
CA GLY A 142 11.84 8.56 -11.15
C GLY A 142 11.14 8.22 -12.47
N LEU A 143 11.45 7.04 -13.03
CA LEU A 143 10.81 6.52 -14.23
C LEU A 143 9.30 6.29 -14.01
N HIS A 144 8.91 5.67 -12.89
CA HIS A 144 7.51 5.42 -12.53
C HIS A 144 6.72 6.74 -12.50
N ARG A 145 7.23 7.75 -11.78
CA ARG A 145 6.59 9.06 -11.63
C ARG A 145 6.43 9.79 -12.95
N TRP A 146 7.51 9.90 -13.73
CA TRP A 146 7.47 10.66 -14.98
C TRP A 146 6.66 9.94 -16.06
N ASN A 147 6.75 8.60 -16.16
CA ASN A 147 5.88 7.83 -17.03
C ASN A 147 4.40 7.98 -16.61
N GLY A 148 4.11 8.04 -15.30
CA GLY A 148 2.74 8.19 -14.80
C GLY A 148 2.14 9.54 -15.14
N THR A 149 2.97 10.58 -15.01
CA THR A 149 2.63 11.95 -15.42
C THR A 149 2.41 12.04 -16.93
N ALA A 150 3.25 11.38 -17.73
CA ALA A 150 3.10 11.31 -19.18
C ALA A 150 1.82 10.58 -19.60
N ILE A 151 1.45 9.48 -18.93
CA ILE A 151 0.18 8.77 -19.15
C ILE A 151 -1.00 9.71 -18.90
N ALA A 152 -1.00 10.47 -17.80
CA ALA A 152 -2.08 11.43 -17.52
C ALA A 152 -2.18 12.51 -18.62
N ALA A 153 -1.06 13.07 -19.07
CA ALA A 153 -1.04 14.06 -20.15
C ALA A 153 -1.51 13.47 -21.50
N LEU A 154 -1.05 12.26 -21.85
CA LEU A 154 -1.48 11.56 -23.07
C LEU A 154 -2.96 11.16 -23.01
N ALA A 155 -3.50 10.82 -21.84
CA ALA A 155 -4.92 10.51 -21.68
C ALA A 155 -5.81 11.75 -21.89
N LEU A 156 -5.36 12.93 -21.45
CA LEU A 156 -6.04 14.19 -21.76
C LEU A 156 -5.99 14.50 -23.27
N LEU A 157 -4.84 14.27 -23.93
CA LEU A 157 -4.73 14.38 -25.38
C LEU A 157 -5.66 13.37 -26.09
N ALA A 158 -5.72 12.12 -25.62
CA ALA A 158 -6.63 11.10 -26.15
C ALA A 158 -8.08 11.55 -26.01
N THR A 159 -8.46 12.15 -24.88
CA THR A 159 -9.81 12.69 -24.68
C THR A 159 -10.11 13.78 -25.71
N TRP A 160 -9.20 14.75 -25.88
CA TRP A 160 -9.35 15.80 -26.89
C TRP A 160 -9.50 15.25 -28.32
N LEU A 161 -8.77 14.17 -28.66
CA LEU A 161 -8.89 13.47 -29.94
C LEU A 161 -10.20 12.70 -30.07
N ALA A 162 -10.69 12.06 -29.00
CA ALA A 162 -11.89 11.23 -29.01
C ALA A 162 -13.17 12.00 -29.37
N PHE A 163 -13.21 13.30 -29.04
CA PHE A 163 -14.31 14.20 -29.41
C PHE A 163 -14.19 14.78 -30.82
N ARG A 164 -13.23 14.34 -31.64
CA ARG A 164 -13.00 14.77 -33.02
C ARG A 164 -12.99 13.59 -33.97
N SER A 165 -14.10 13.38 -34.68
CA SER A 165 -14.29 12.20 -35.55
C SER A 165 -13.24 12.10 -36.67
N GLU A 166 -12.76 13.23 -37.17
CA GLU A 166 -11.71 13.32 -38.19
C GLU A 166 -10.31 12.92 -37.68
N ARG A 167 -10.11 12.87 -36.36
CA ARG A 167 -8.83 12.56 -35.72
C ARG A 167 -8.71 11.11 -35.24
N ARG A 168 -9.62 10.23 -35.68
CA ARG A 168 -9.71 8.86 -35.16
C ARG A 168 -8.45 8.00 -35.36
N LYS A 169 -7.72 8.21 -36.46
CA LYS A 169 -6.41 7.55 -36.67
C LYS A 169 -5.39 7.97 -35.61
N ALA A 170 -5.33 9.27 -35.30
CA ALA A 170 -4.44 9.79 -34.25
C ALA A 170 -4.86 9.28 -32.86
N LEU A 171 -6.16 9.23 -32.57
CA LEU A 171 -6.67 8.63 -31.32
C LEU A 171 -6.16 7.19 -31.15
N ARG A 172 -6.26 6.36 -32.18
CA ARG A 172 -5.80 4.96 -32.14
C ARG A 172 -4.31 4.84 -31.85
N VAL A 173 -3.49 5.68 -32.48
CA VAL A 173 -2.05 5.72 -32.21
C VAL A 173 -1.78 6.14 -30.76
N VAL A 174 -2.45 7.18 -30.26
CA VAL A 174 -2.28 7.62 -28.87
C VAL A 174 -2.74 6.55 -27.87
N LEU A 175 -3.86 5.86 -28.12
CA LEU A 175 -4.33 4.75 -27.28
C LEU A 175 -3.38 3.56 -27.30
N LEU A 176 -2.76 3.25 -28.43
CA LEU A 176 -1.72 2.23 -28.51
C LEU A 176 -0.50 2.61 -27.66
N VAL A 177 -0.02 3.85 -27.78
CA VAL A 177 1.08 4.36 -26.96
C VAL A 177 0.73 4.32 -25.48
N LEU A 178 -0.49 4.74 -25.10
CA LEU A 178 -1.00 4.66 -23.73
C LEU A 178 -1.02 3.23 -23.22
N ALA A 179 -1.51 2.26 -24.01
CA ALA A 179 -1.55 0.86 -23.61
C ALA A 179 -0.14 0.31 -23.31
N VAL A 180 0.84 0.61 -24.17
CA VAL A 180 2.24 0.23 -23.94
C VAL A 180 2.81 0.92 -22.69
N ALA A 181 2.57 2.23 -22.54
CA ALA A 181 3.03 2.99 -21.38
C ALA A 181 2.42 2.48 -20.06
N ILE A 182 1.16 2.05 -20.06
CA ILE A 182 0.47 1.45 -18.90
C ILE A 182 1.09 0.11 -18.53
N VAL A 183 1.44 -0.74 -19.51
CA VAL A 183 2.16 -2.00 -19.24
C VAL A 183 3.52 -1.71 -18.61
N ALA A 184 4.28 -0.76 -19.17
CA ALA A 184 5.54 -0.32 -18.59
C ALA A 184 5.36 0.26 -17.17
N GLN A 185 4.27 1.00 -16.92
CA GLN A 185 3.94 1.52 -15.60
C GLN A 185 3.70 0.40 -14.57
N GLY A 186 2.98 -0.65 -14.97
CA GLY A 186 2.77 -1.83 -14.15
C GLY A 186 4.09 -2.52 -13.79
N TYR A 187 4.99 -2.68 -14.77
CA TYR A 187 6.33 -3.23 -14.54
C TYR A 187 7.13 -2.38 -13.54
N LEU A 188 7.20 -1.06 -13.73
CA LEU A 188 7.90 -0.15 -12.81
C LEU A 188 7.30 -0.16 -11.40
N GLY A 189 5.98 -0.27 -11.30
CA GLY A 189 5.29 -0.47 -10.01
C GLY A 189 5.70 -1.78 -9.33
N GLY A 190 5.77 -2.87 -10.09
CA GLY A 190 6.25 -4.17 -9.61
C GLY A 190 7.70 -4.13 -9.12
N GLU A 191 8.59 -3.47 -9.86
CA GLU A 191 10.00 -3.30 -9.47
C GLU A 191 10.16 -2.56 -8.13
N MET A 192 9.29 -1.60 -7.82
CA MET A 192 9.32 -0.91 -6.52
C MET A 192 8.85 -1.78 -5.35
N VAL A 193 8.00 -2.79 -5.61
CA VAL A 193 7.44 -3.67 -4.58
C VAL A 193 8.30 -4.92 -4.39
N PHE A 194 8.76 -5.52 -5.49
CA PHE A 194 9.44 -6.81 -5.52
C PHE A 194 10.96 -6.72 -5.76
N GLY A 195 11.47 -5.53 -6.05
CA GLY A 195 12.88 -5.27 -6.30
C GLY A 195 13.28 -5.41 -7.78
N PRO A 196 14.56 -5.16 -8.10
CA PRO A 196 15.06 -5.12 -9.47
C PRO A 196 14.95 -6.46 -10.22
N ASN A 197 14.55 -6.40 -11.48
CA ASN A 197 14.31 -7.56 -12.35
C ASN A 197 13.42 -8.64 -11.71
N HIS A 198 12.31 -8.23 -11.09
CA HIS A 198 11.40 -9.15 -10.39
C HIS A 198 10.77 -10.21 -11.31
N LEU A 199 10.75 -9.97 -12.63
CA LEU A 199 10.26 -10.92 -13.63
C LEU A 199 11.35 -11.86 -14.21
N GLY A 200 12.62 -11.62 -13.89
CA GLY A 200 13.74 -12.45 -14.37
C GLY A 200 13.98 -12.37 -15.88
N LEU A 201 13.55 -11.30 -16.55
CA LEU A 201 13.80 -11.08 -17.97
C LEU A 201 15.28 -10.66 -18.15
N ARG A 202 15.99 -11.30 -19.08
CA ARG A 202 17.41 -11.05 -19.37
C ARG A 202 17.61 -10.69 -20.84
#